data_AF-A0A1L9T646-F1
#
_entry.id   AF-A0A1L9T646-F1
#
_cell.length_a   1.000
_cell.length_b   1.000
_cell.length_c   1.000
_cell.angle_alpha   90.00
_cell.angle_beta   90.00
_cell.angle_gamma   90.00
#
_symmetry.space_group_name_H-M   'P 1'
#
loop_
_entity.id
_entity.type
_entity.pdbx_description
1 polymer ?
#
loop_
_entity_poly.entity_id
_entity_poly.type
_entity_poly.pdbx_seq_one_letter_code
_entity_poly.pdbx_strand_id
1 'polypeptide(L)'
;MQATYLSPTVVCLLGLCVAALWLKRSSGSKSLPLPQQPRGSPVLGNLSTVIKASTETIQHLLMHKWAQQYGEIFRVRLGPVT
;
A
#
# COMPACT_ATOMS: atom_id res chain seq x y z
N MET A 1 -11.34 -9.02 -45.38
CA MET A 1 -10.89 -8.78 -44.00
C MET A 1 -11.84 -7.76 -43.38
N GLN A 2 -12.89 -8.21 -42.69
CA GLN A 2 -13.82 -7.32 -42.00
C GLN A 2 -13.25 -6.99 -40.63
N ALA A 3 -12.78 -5.75 -40.45
CA ALA A 3 -12.44 -5.22 -39.14
C ALA A 3 -13.73 -5.13 -38.33
N THR A 4 -13.87 -5.97 -37.30
CA THR A 4 -14.93 -5.90 -36.31
C THR A 4 -14.73 -4.63 -35.49
N TYR A 5 -15.24 -3.50 -36.00
CA TYR A 5 -15.34 -2.27 -35.22
C TYR A 5 -16.25 -2.58 -34.03
N LEU A 6 -15.67 -2.65 -32.84
CA LEU A 6 -16.41 -2.70 -31.58
C LEU A 6 -17.43 -1.57 -31.63
N SER A 7 -18.72 -1.92 -31.59
CA SER A 7 -19.82 -0.95 -31.61
C SER A 7 -19.49 0.20 -30.66
N PRO A 8 -19.71 1.48 -31.06
CA PRO A 8 -19.34 2.63 -30.25
C PRO A 8 -19.92 2.56 -28.83
N THR A 9 -21.07 1.89 -28.68
CA THR A 9 -21.69 1.58 -27.40
C THR A 9 -20.81 0.73 -26.47
N VAL A 10 -20.10 -0.28 -26.99
CA VAL A 10 -19.24 -1.18 -26.21
C VAL A 10 -18.00 -0.43 -25.72
N VAL A 11 -17.42 0.44 -26.55
CA VAL A 11 -16.28 1.27 -26.17
C VAL A 11 -16.68 2.27 -25.07
N CYS A 12 -17.85 2.89 -25.19
CA CYS A 12 -18.39 3.78 -24.15
C CYS A 12 -18.65 3.06 -22.83
N LEU A 13 -19.23 1.86 -22.86
CA LEU A 13 -19.48 1.06 -21.65
C LEU A 13 -18.18 0.63 -20.97
N LEU A 14 -17.17 0.21 -21.73
CA LEU A 14 -15.85 -0.12 -21.19
C LEU A 14 -15.18 1.11 -20.54
N GLY A 15 -15.25 2.27 -21.19
CA GLY A 15 -14.73 3.52 -20.64
C GLY A 15 -15.41 3.91 -19.32
N LEU A 16 -16.74 3.81 -19.26
CA LEU A 16 -17.52 4.09 -18.05
C LEU A 16 -17.19 3.10 -16.92
N CYS A 17 -17.06 1.80 -17.22
CA CYS A 17 -16.66 0.79 -16.24
C CYS A 17 -15.27 1.09 -15.67
N VAL A 18 -14.30 1.42 -16.52
CA VAL A 18 -12.95 1.80 -16.07
C VAL A 18 -13.02 3.06 -15.21
N ALA A 19 -13.70 4.11 -15.66
CA ALA A 19 -13.87 5.35 -14.90
C ALA A 19 -14.54 5.13 -13.52
N ALA A 20 -15.57 4.29 -13.46
CA ALA A 20 -16.25 3.95 -12.21
C ALA A 20 -15.35 3.19 -11.24
N LEU A 21 -14.49 2.29 -11.73
CA LEU A 21 -13.49 1.59 -10.92
C LEU A 21 -12.42 2.57 -10.39
N TRP A 22 -11.98 3.54 -11.19
CA TRP A 22 -11.06 4.59 -10.76
C TRP A 22 -11.69 5.51 -9.70
N LEU A 23 -12.94 5.93 -9.89
CA LEU A 23 -13.67 6.78 -8.94
C LEU A 23 -13.91 6.07 -7.61
N LYS A 24 -14.30 4.79 -7.63
CA LYS A 24 -14.43 3.98 -6.40
C LYS A 24 -13.11 3.84 -5.66
N ARG A 25 -11.99 3.69 -6.38
CA ARG A 25 -10.65 3.63 -5.79
C ARG A 25 -10.21 4.96 -5.19
N SER A 26 -10.66 6.08 -5.75
CA SER A 26 -10.32 7.43 -5.29
C SER A 26 -11.15 7.90 -4.08
N SER A 27 -12.25 7.21 -3.75
CA SER A 27 -13.08 7.50 -2.56
C SER A 27 -12.44 7.01 -1.25
N GLY A 28 -11.12 7.16 -1.12
CA GLY A 28 -10.46 7.04 0.17
C GLY A 28 -10.95 8.17 1.07
N SER A 29 -11.52 7.82 2.21
CA SER A 29 -11.92 8.74 3.29
C SER A 29 -10.88 9.83 3.49
N LYS A 30 -11.30 11.03 3.92
CA LYS A 30 -10.41 12.11 4.40
C LYS A 30 -9.66 11.61 5.64
N SER A 31 -8.71 10.72 5.42
CA SER A 31 -7.87 10.09 6.42
C SER A 31 -6.88 11.14 6.87
N LEU A 32 -6.67 11.22 8.18
CA LEU A 32 -5.52 11.93 8.72
C LEU A 32 -4.25 11.46 7.99
N PRO A 33 -3.25 12.35 7.82
CA PRO A 33 -1.97 11.93 7.28
C PRO A 33 -1.47 10.74 8.08
N LEU A 34 -1.15 9.67 7.36
CA LEU A 34 -0.63 8.46 7.98
C LEU A 34 0.64 8.79 8.75
N PRO A 35 0.88 8.15 9.91
CA PRO A 35 2.17 8.23 10.58
C PRO A 35 3.30 7.90 9.62
N GLN A 36 4.48 8.48 9.88
CA GLN A 36 5.66 8.15 9.08
C GLN A 36 5.99 6.65 9.19
N GLN A 37 6.65 6.10 8.17
CA GLN A 37 6.93 4.67 8.07
C GLN A 37 8.39 4.42 7.68
N PRO A 38 9.09 3.47 8.33
CA PRO A 38 10.38 2.98 7.86
C PRO A 38 10.25 2.31 6.48
N ARG A 39 11.25 2.54 5.63
CA ARG A 39 11.31 1.91 4.30
C ARG A 39 11.32 0.39 4.44
N GLY A 40 10.51 -0.26 3.61
CA GLY A 40 10.37 -1.71 3.56
C GLY A 40 10.27 -2.19 2.12
N SER A 41 10.34 -3.50 1.93
CA SER A 41 10.13 -4.12 0.62
C SER A 41 8.70 -3.89 0.10
N PRO A 42 8.47 -3.91 -1.22
CA PRO A 42 7.14 -3.69 -1.80
C PRO A 42 6.07 -4.70 -1.34
N VAL A 43 6.46 -5.95 -1.11
CA VAL A 43 5.54 -7.06 -0.79
C VAL A 43 5.49 -7.36 0.72
N LEU A 44 6.64 -7.52 1.37
CA LEU A 44 6.72 -7.90 2.78
C LEU A 44 6.75 -6.69 3.72
N GLY A 45 6.92 -5.48 3.20
CA GLY A 45 7.15 -4.30 4.03
C GLY A 45 8.43 -4.46 4.85
N ASN A 46 8.30 -4.25 6.15
CA ASN A 46 9.35 -4.34 7.16
C ASN A 46 9.44 -5.74 7.81
N LEU A 47 8.59 -6.70 7.41
CA LEU A 47 8.48 -8.01 8.06
C LEU A 47 9.81 -8.75 8.18
N SER A 48 10.61 -8.78 7.11
CA SER A 48 11.92 -9.46 7.12
C SER A 48 12.88 -8.84 8.14
N THR A 49 12.91 -7.51 8.23
CA THR A 49 13.71 -6.78 9.22
C THR A 49 13.23 -7.05 10.64
N VAL A 50 11.91 -7.08 10.86
CA VAL A 50 11.34 -7.39 12.17
C VAL A 50 11.67 -8.83 12.58
N ILE A 51 11.40 -9.83 11.73
CA ILE A 51 11.72 -11.23 12.01
C ILE A 51 13.19 -11.41 12.36
N LYS A 52 14.09 -10.82 11.56
CA LYS A 52 15.53 -10.88 11.83
C LYS A 52 15.86 -10.32 13.22
N ALA A 53 15.32 -9.14 13.55
CA ALA A 53 15.53 -8.52 14.86
C ALA A 53 14.89 -9.32 16.00
N SER A 54 13.77 -10.00 15.78
CA SER A 54 13.15 -10.91 16.75
C SER A 54 14.02 -12.13 17.00
N THR A 55 14.54 -12.77 15.95
CA THR A 55 15.46 -13.93 16.06
C THR A 55 16.74 -13.56 16.81
N GLU A 56 17.26 -12.35 16.59
CA GLU A 56 18.42 -11.81 17.30
C GLU A 56 18.06 -11.24 18.70
N THR A 57 16.80 -11.29 19.13
CA THR A 57 16.31 -10.75 20.42
C THR A 57 16.52 -9.22 20.58
N ILE A 58 16.76 -8.50 19.48
CA ILE A 58 17.00 -7.04 19.43
C ILE A 58 15.80 -6.24 18.88
N GLN A 59 14.62 -6.85 18.73
CA GLN A 59 13.43 -6.16 18.22
C GLN A 59 13.11 -4.87 18.99
N HIS A 60 13.26 -4.88 20.31
CA HIS A 60 13.02 -3.69 21.14
C HIS A 60 13.97 -2.53 20.80
N LEU A 61 15.24 -2.82 20.50
CA LEU A 61 16.21 -1.82 20.03
C LEU A 61 15.85 -1.29 18.64
N LEU A 62 15.38 -2.17 17.75
CA LEU A 62 14.88 -1.76 16.44
C LEU A 62 13.70 -0.78 16.56
N MET A 63 12.73 -1.09 17.44
CA MET A 63 11.58 -0.21 17.68
C MET A 63 12.01 1.11 18.31
N HIS A 64 12.95 1.10 19.26
CA HIS A 64 13.50 2.31 19.86
C HIS A 64 14.16 3.21 18.80
N LYS A 65 14.98 2.63 17.91
CA LYS A 65 15.62 3.36 16.82
C LYS A 65 14.60 3.96 15.84
N TRP A 66 13.54 3.23 15.52
CA TRP A 66 12.47 3.76 14.68
C TRP A 66 11.67 4.86 15.38
N ALA A 67 11.43 4.76 16.68
CA ALA A 67 10.79 5.83 17.45
C ALA A 67 11.63 7.12 17.43
N GLN A 68 12.95 7.01 17.57
CA GLN A 68 13.86 8.15 17.44
C GLN A 68 13.84 8.78 16.05
N GLN A 69 13.64 7.98 15.00
CA GLN A 69 13.72 8.44 13.62
C GLN A 69 12.39 8.95 13.05
N TYR A 70 11.28 8.31 13.38
CA TYR A 70 9.96 8.54 12.78
C TYR A 70 8.94 9.13 13.78
N GLY A 71 9.33 9.30 15.04
CA GLY A 71 8.48 9.75 16.14
C GLY A 71 7.90 8.59 16.94
N GLU A 72 7.28 8.91 18.08
CA GLU A 72 6.71 7.92 19.01
C GLU A 72 5.63 7.04 18.37
N ILE A 73 4.92 7.58 17.38
CA ILE A 73 3.88 6.89 16.62
C ILE A 73 4.36 6.78 15.17
N PHE A 74 4.65 5.56 14.74
CA PHE A 74 5.04 5.24 13.37
C PHE A 74 4.27 4.02 12.87
N ARG A 75 4.08 3.95 11.55
CA ARG A 75 3.46 2.78 10.91
C ARG A 75 4.54 1.72 10.67
N VAL A 76 4.17 0.44 10.68
CA VAL A 76 5.04 -0.67 10.25
C VAL A 76 4.21 -1.59 9.36
N ARG A 77 4.75 -2.00 8.19
CA ARG A 77 4.09 -3.01 7.34
C ARG A 77 4.69 -4.38 7.60
N LEU A 78 3.87 -5.34 8.00
CA LEU A 78 4.25 -6.72 8.32
C LEU A 78 3.64 -7.70 7.32
N GLY A 79 3.69 -7.34 6.02
CA GLY A 79 3.10 -8.12 4.94
C GLY A 79 2.14 -7.34 4.04
N PRO A 80 1.50 -8.04 3.08
CA PRO A 80 0.66 -7.40 2.05
C PRO A 80 -0.61 -6.76 2.61
N VAL A 81 -1.09 -7.21 3.77
CA VAL A 81 -2.27 -6.67 4.45
C VAL A 81 -1.83 -6.12 5.80
N THR A 82 -1.89 -4.80 5.96
CA THR A 82 -1.54 -4.07 7.19
C THR A 82 -2.30 -2.78 7.31
#